data_AF-A0A662WLK4-F1
#
_entry.id   AF-A0A662WLK4-F1
#
_cell.length_a   1.000
_cell.length_b   1.000
_cell.length_c   1.000
_cell.angle_alpha   90.00
_cell.angle_beta   90.00
_cell.angle_gamma   90.00
#
_symmetry.space_group_name_H-M   'P 1'
#
loop_
_entity.id
_entity.type
_entity.pdbx_description
1 polymer ?
#
loop_
_entity_poly.entity_id
_entity_poly.type
_entity_poly.pdbx_seq_one_letter_code
_entity_poly.pdbx_strand_id
1 'polypeptide(L)'
;MVVSAAFLARVQQGEELWTNVPGTFANESYLTRLPGLVRDCEALNRSRFTAEQSQQLLQLADDMVHDAAIPLPSQFAEQSAKSPTSAHWETLLAGKGYTWQNSPWFLGEQYMFHLVLLLAEYYTSGLDPFHPSKLAELAEATAWTLLQTAV
;
A
#
# COMPACT_ATOMS: atom_id res chain seq x y z
N MET A 1 20.37 21.53 1.87
CA MET A 1 19.33 22.29 2.59
C MET A 1 19.40 21.91 4.06
N VAL A 2 19.51 22.89 4.97
CA VAL A 2 19.40 22.62 6.42
C VAL A 2 18.01 23.05 6.86
N VAL A 3 17.23 22.10 7.35
CA VAL A 3 15.88 22.35 7.90
C VAL A 3 16.02 23.01 9.27
N SER A 4 15.27 24.07 9.55
CA SER A 4 15.41 24.80 10.83
C SER A 4 14.76 24.03 11.99
N ALA A 5 15.31 24.20 13.20
CA ALA A 5 14.75 23.61 14.42
C ALA A 5 13.29 24.07 14.67
N ALA A 6 12.98 25.33 14.34
CA ALA A 6 11.63 25.87 14.43
C ALA A 6 10.65 25.18 13.47
N PHE A 7 11.10 24.85 12.25
CA PHE A 7 10.28 24.07 11.32
C PHE A 7 10.05 22.65 11.85
N LEU A 8 11.09 21.97 12.34
CA LEU A 8 10.95 20.62 12.91
C LEU A 8 9.99 20.59 14.11
N ALA A 9 10.10 21.56 15.02
CA ALA A 9 9.19 21.68 16.15
C ALA A 9 7.72 21.87 15.69
N ARG A 10 7.49 22.64 14.62
CA ARG A 10 6.15 22.83 14.06
C ARG A 10 5.62 21.57 13.37
N VAL A 11 6.48 20.81 12.69
CA VAL A 11 6.11 19.51 12.10
C VAL A 11 5.74 18.51 13.19
N GLN A 12 6.48 18.48 14.29
CA GLN A 12 6.22 17.59 15.44
C GLN A 12 4.90 17.90 16.18
N GLN A 13 4.34 19.10 16.02
CA GLN A 13 3.02 19.45 16.56
C GLN A 13 1.87 18.91 15.71
N GLY A 14 2.14 18.41 14.50
CA GLY A 14 1.12 17.79 13.67
C GLY A 14 0.66 16.47 14.29
N GLU A 15 -0.65 16.26 14.35
CA GLU A 15 -1.24 14.99 14.75
C GLU A 15 -1.25 14.02 13.57
N GLU A 16 -1.10 12.72 13.87
CA GLU A 16 -1.25 11.68 12.87
C GLU A 16 -2.69 11.67 12.34
N LEU A 17 -2.86 11.49 11.04
CA LEU A 17 -4.16 11.21 10.46
C LEU A 17 -4.49 9.73 10.67
N TRP A 18 -5.67 9.45 11.19
CA TRP A 18 -6.14 8.08 11.46
C TRP A 18 -7.14 7.62 10.40
N THR A 19 -7.15 6.33 10.12
CA THR A 19 -8.06 5.73 9.13
C THR A 19 -9.49 5.52 9.65
N ASN A 20 -9.73 5.75 10.94
CA ASN A 20 -11.01 5.54 11.61
C ASN A 20 -11.92 6.77 11.66
N VAL A 21 -11.51 7.92 11.12
CA VAL A 21 -12.30 9.16 11.20
C VAL A 21 -13.24 9.25 9.99
N PRO A 22 -14.56 9.01 10.15
CA PRO A 22 -15.48 8.88 9.02
C PRO A 22 -15.57 10.16 8.20
N GLY A 23 -15.67 10.04 6.88
CA GLY A 23 -15.77 11.18 5.95
C GLY A 23 -14.46 11.94 5.73
N THR A 24 -13.35 11.49 6.32
CA THR A 24 -12.03 11.97 5.94
C THR A 24 -11.54 11.24 4.70
N PHE A 25 -10.70 11.92 3.91
CA PHE A 25 -10.03 11.29 2.77
C PHE A 25 -9.23 10.03 3.20
N ALA A 26 -8.61 10.06 4.38
CA ALA A 26 -7.89 8.90 4.92
C ALA A 26 -8.82 7.69 5.10
N ASN A 27 -9.98 7.88 5.73
CA ASN A 27 -10.98 6.82 5.90
C ASN A 27 -11.53 6.31 4.55
N GLU A 28 -11.95 7.22 3.66
CA GLU A 28 -12.48 6.85 2.35
C GLU A 28 -11.47 6.07 1.49
N SER A 29 -10.17 6.38 1.65
CA SER A 29 -9.09 5.70 0.94
C SER A 29 -9.03 4.20 1.25
N TYR A 30 -9.32 3.78 2.49
CA TYR A 30 -9.32 2.36 2.88
C TYR A 30 -10.62 1.63 2.53
N LEU A 31 -11.70 2.37 2.27
CA LEU A 31 -12.95 1.79 1.79
C LEU A 31 -12.95 1.57 0.27
N THR A 32 -12.20 2.39 -0.47
CA THR A 32 -12.32 2.47 -1.93
C THR A 32 -10.97 2.44 -2.64
N ARG A 33 -10.18 3.52 -2.55
CA ARG A 33 -8.99 3.75 -3.38
C ARG A 33 -7.93 2.66 -3.23
N LEU A 34 -7.52 2.37 -2.00
CA LEU A 34 -6.41 1.45 -1.74
C LEU A 34 -6.79 -0.01 -2.00
N PRO A 35 -7.97 -0.52 -1.58
CA PRO A 35 -8.44 -1.83 -2.01
C PRO A 35 -8.58 -1.94 -3.54
N GLY A 36 -9.06 -0.87 -4.20
CA GLY A 36 -9.11 -0.80 -5.66
C GLY A 36 -7.74 -0.97 -6.31
N LEU A 37 -6.73 -0.25 -5.80
CA LEU A 37 -5.34 -0.36 -6.26
C LEU A 37 -4.80 -1.80 -6.15
N VAL A 38 -5.09 -2.50 -5.05
CA VAL A 38 -4.67 -3.90 -4.87
C VAL A 38 -5.37 -4.83 -5.88
N ARG A 39 -6.66 -4.62 -6.14
CA ARG A 39 -7.40 -5.38 -7.16
C ARG A 39 -6.89 -5.12 -8.57
N ASP A 40 -6.59 -3.87 -8.90
CA ASP A 40 -6.02 -3.50 -10.20
C ASP A 40 -4.62 -4.11 -10.39
N CYS A 41 -3.84 -4.14 -9.31
CA CYS A 41 -2.54 -4.82 -9.29
C CYS A 41 -2.65 -6.32 -9.62
N GLU A 42 -3.60 -7.05 -9.02
CA GLU A 42 -3.88 -8.44 -9.40
C GLU A 42 -4.30 -8.55 -10.87
N ALA A 43 -5.30 -7.76 -11.28
CA ALA A 43 -5.89 -7.86 -12.60
C ALA A 43 -4.86 -7.63 -13.72
N LEU A 44 -3.98 -6.65 -13.55
CA LEU A 44 -2.92 -6.32 -14.53
C LEU A 44 -1.76 -7.33 -14.56
N ASN A 45 -1.65 -8.20 -13.54
CA ASN A 45 -0.58 -9.20 -13.43
C ASN A 45 -1.08 -10.65 -13.47
N ARG A 46 -2.37 -10.89 -13.76
CA ARG A 46 -2.97 -12.24 -13.72
C ARG A 46 -2.24 -13.30 -14.55
N SER A 47 -1.57 -12.92 -15.64
CA SER A 47 -0.76 -13.85 -16.46
C SER A 47 0.61 -14.20 -15.86
N ARG A 48 1.04 -13.46 -14.82
CA ARG A 48 2.34 -13.58 -14.17
C ARG A 48 2.24 -14.13 -12.75
N PHE A 49 1.10 -13.92 -12.11
CA PHE A 49 0.83 -14.42 -10.77
C PHE A 49 0.33 -15.85 -10.79
N THR A 50 0.70 -16.59 -9.75
CA THR A 50 0.05 -17.86 -9.44
C THR A 50 -1.39 -17.60 -8.96
N ALA A 51 -2.19 -18.67 -8.95
CA ALA A 51 -3.54 -18.60 -8.38
C ALA A 51 -3.52 -18.20 -6.90
N GLU A 52 -2.53 -18.67 -6.15
CA GLU A 52 -2.36 -18.37 -4.72
C GLU A 52 -2.02 -16.89 -4.49
N GLN A 53 -1.05 -16.34 -5.23
CA GLN A 53 -0.69 -14.92 -5.15
C GLN A 53 -1.88 -14.02 -5.47
N SER A 54 -2.62 -14.38 -6.53
CA SER A 54 -3.83 -13.65 -6.94
C SER A 54 -4.91 -13.70 -5.84
N GLN A 55 -5.14 -14.88 -5.26
CA GLN A 55 -6.10 -15.04 -4.17
C GLN A 55 -5.70 -14.23 -2.92
N GLN A 56 -4.43 -14.26 -2.53
CA GLN A 56 -3.95 -13.53 -1.36
C GLN A 56 -4.07 -12.00 -1.54
N LEU A 57 -3.78 -11.47 -2.72
CA LEU A 57 -3.98 -10.05 -3.03
C LEU A 57 -5.45 -9.65 -2.99
N LEU A 58 -6.34 -10.48 -3.54
CA LEU A 58 -7.79 -10.23 -3.48
C LEU A 58 -8.32 -10.31 -2.04
N GLN A 59 -7.82 -11.25 -1.24
CA GLN A 59 -8.16 -11.34 0.18
C GLN A 59 -7.67 -10.11 0.95
N LEU A 60 -6.45 -9.63 0.69
CA LEU A 60 -5.94 -8.40 1.28
C LEU A 60 -6.86 -7.21 0.98
N ALA A 61 -7.31 -7.07 -0.27
CA ALA A 61 -8.25 -6.00 -0.64
C ALA A 61 -9.60 -6.14 0.08
N ASP A 62 -10.09 -7.36 0.28
CA ASP A 62 -11.33 -7.63 1.01
C ASP A 62 -11.20 -7.32 2.50
N ASP A 63 -10.11 -7.78 3.12
CA ASP A 63 -9.76 -7.53 4.52
C ASP A 63 -9.68 -6.03 4.82
N MET A 64 -9.15 -5.24 3.89
CA MET A 64 -9.11 -3.78 4.00
C MET A 64 -10.52 -3.15 4.06
N VAL A 65 -11.42 -3.59 3.17
CA VAL A 65 -12.80 -3.08 3.11
C VAL A 65 -13.61 -3.49 4.35
N HIS A 66 -13.35 -4.68 4.89
CA HIS A 66 -14.07 -5.22 6.04
C HIS A 66 -13.43 -4.91 7.41
N ASP A 67 -12.46 -3.99 7.44
CA ASP A 67 -11.76 -3.58 8.66
C ASP A 67 -11.14 -4.75 9.44
N ALA A 68 -10.56 -5.71 8.71
CA ALA A 68 -9.83 -6.79 9.34
C ALA A 68 -8.57 -6.28 10.06
N ALA A 69 -8.06 -7.11 10.97
CA ALA A 69 -6.76 -6.87 11.60
C ALA A 69 -5.67 -6.79 10.53
N ILE A 70 -4.75 -5.83 10.68
CA ILE A 70 -3.59 -5.73 9.80
C ILE A 70 -2.72 -6.98 10.04
N PRO A 71 -2.46 -7.82 9.01
CA PRO A 71 -1.66 -9.01 9.18
C PRO A 71 -0.22 -8.64 9.52
N LEU A 72 0.46 -9.48 10.30
CA LEU A 72 1.89 -9.30 10.57
C LEU A 72 2.72 -9.98 9.48
N PRO A 73 3.93 -9.47 9.15
CA PRO A 73 4.83 -10.14 8.22
C PRO A 73 5.08 -11.61 8.56
N SER A 74 5.17 -11.95 9.85
CA SER A 74 5.35 -13.32 10.35
C SER A 74 4.24 -14.31 9.93
N GLN A 75 3.06 -13.82 9.53
CA GLN A 75 1.99 -14.66 8.98
C GLN A 75 2.31 -15.18 7.57
N PHE A 76 3.25 -14.53 6.88
CA PHE A 76 3.79 -14.92 5.58
C PHE A 76 5.27 -15.32 5.74
N ALA A 77 5.53 -16.32 6.59
CA ALA A 77 6.88 -16.63 7.08
C ALA A 77 7.93 -16.85 5.97
N GLU A 78 7.55 -17.50 4.87
CA GLU A 78 8.46 -17.74 3.75
C GLU A 78 8.82 -16.45 3.00
N GLN A 79 7.81 -15.65 2.64
CA GLN A 79 8.01 -14.41 1.90
C GLN A 79 8.69 -13.34 2.77
N SER A 80 8.28 -13.23 4.04
CA SER A 80 8.85 -12.26 4.98
C SER A 80 10.32 -12.49 5.25
N ALA A 81 10.78 -13.75 5.29
CA ALA A 81 12.20 -14.08 5.44
C ALA A 81 13.07 -13.60 4.26
N LYS A 82 12.48 -13.34 3.08
CA LYS A 82 13.18 -12.82 1.89
C LYS A 82 13.28 -11.31 1.88
N SER A 83 12.45 -10.62 2.64
CA SER A 83 12.37 -9.17 2.65
C SER A 83 13.31 -8.56 3.70
N PRO A 84 14.18 -7.60 3.34
CA PRO A 84 15.14 -7.00 4.27
C PRO A 84 14.47 -6.14 5.35
N THR A 85 13.21 -5.74 5.18
CA THR A 85 12.50 -4.81 6.06
C THR A 85 11.38 -5.46 6.86
N SER A 86 11.04 -6.73 6.62
CA SER A 86 9.89 -7.37 7.29
C SER A 86 10.02 -7.43 8.82
N ALA A 87 11.21 -7.66 9.35
CA ALA A 87 11.44 -7.62 10.80
C ALA A 87 11.18 -6.23 11.42
N HIS A 88 11.43 -5.16 10.66
CA HIS A 88 11.14 -3.80 11.10
C HIS A 88 9.63 -3.54 11.15
N TRP A 89 8.91 -3.96 10.10
CA TRP A 89 7.45 -3.88 10.07
C TRP A 89 6.79 -4.68 11.19
N GLU A 90 7.28 -5.88 11.47
CA GLU A 90 6.83 -6.70 12.59
C GLU A 90 6.92 -5.89 13.91
N THR A 91 8.06 -5.25 14.15
CA THR A 91 8.29 -4.44 15.36
C THR A 91 7.34 -3.24 15.46
N LEU A 92 7.01 -2.62 14.33
CA LEU A 92 6.10 -1.45 14.30
C LEU A 92 4.64 -1.84 14.56
N LEU A 93 4.22 -3.03 14.15
CA LEU A 93 2.82 -3.47 14.14
C LEU A 93 2.46 -4.40 15.31
N ALA A 94 3.40 -5.22 15.78
CA ALA A 94 3.14 -6.23 16.80
C ALA A 94 2.59 -5.59 18.09
N GLY A 95 1.50 -6.16 18.60
CA GLY A 95 0.86 -5.72 19.84
C GLY A 95 0.10 -4.40 19.75
N LYS A 96 0.00 -3.78 18.57
CA LYS A 96 -0.75 -2.52 18.40
C LYS A 96 -2.26 -2.70 18.28
N GLY A 97 -2.71 -3.88 17.86
CA GLY A 97 -4.13 -4.14 17.64
C GLY A 97 -4.74 -3.31 16.50
N TYR A 98 -3.92 -2.90 15.53
CA TYR A 98 -4.38 -2.12 14.39
C TYR A 98 -5.23 -2.95 13.43
N THR A 99 -6.27 -2.30 12.92
CA THR A 99 -7.09 -2.78 11.79
C THR A 99 -6.94 -1.80 10.63
N TRP A 100 -7.36 -2.19 9.44
CA TRP A 100 -7.18 -1.35 8.25
C TRP A 100 -7.88 0.01 8.37
N GLN A 101 -9.02 0.08 9.03
CA GLN A 101 -9.77 1.30 9.31
C GLN A 101 -9.58 1.79 10.75
N ASN A 102 -8.56 1.30 11.48
CA ASN A 102 -8.14 1.84 12.77
C ASN A 102 -6.62 1.77 12.94
N SER A 103 -5.92 2.62 12.17
CA SER A 103 -4.46 2.76 12.22
C SER A 103 -4.01 4.17 11.80
N PRO A 104 -2.76 4.59 12.09
CA PRO A 104 -2.19 5.78 11.49
C PRO A 104 -2.11 5.61 9.97
N TRP A 105 -2.72 6.53 9.22
CA TRP A 105 -2.89 6.44 7.77
C TRP A 105 -1.56 6.21 7.05
N PHE A 106 -0.55 7.03 7.36
CA PHE A 106 0.77 6.90 6.73
C PHE A 106 1.38 5.51 6.96
N LEU A 107 1.34 5.00 8.20
CA LEU A 107 1.88 3.68 8.54
C LEU A 107 1.14 2.58 7.76
N GLY A 108 -0.20 2.59 7.81
CA GLY A 108 -1.02 1.58 7.14
C GLY A 108 -0.81 1.57 5.63
N GLU A 109 -0.66 2.74 5.00
CA GLU A 109 -0.56 2.83 3.54
C GLU A 109 0.80 2.32 3.08
N GLN A 110 1.88 2.73 3.76
CA GLN A 110 3.21 2.21 3.48
C GLN A 110 3.29 0.69 3.70
N TYR A 111 2.62 0.20 4.76
CA TYR A 111 2.62 -1.22 5.05
C TYR A 111 1.80 -2.03 4.04
N MET A 112 0.68 -1.50 3.52
CA MET A 112 -0.07 -2.13 2.44
C MET A 112 0.82 -2.35 1.20
N PHE A 113 1.61 -1.36 0.79
CA PHE A 113 2.54 -1.53 -0.32
C PHE A 113 3.59 -2.60 -0.03
N HIS A 114 4.10 -2.66 1.20
CA HIS A 114 5.01 -3.73 1.62
C HIS A 114 4.37 -5.13 1.51
N LEU A 115 3.12 -5.28 1.95
CA LEU A 115 2.37 -6.53 1.79
C LEU A 115 2.20 -6.89 0.32
N VAL A 116 1.86 -5.95 -0.56
CA VAL A 116 1.74 -6.25 -2.00
C VAL A 116 3.07 -6.75 -2.57
N LEU A 117 4.22 -6.16 -2.18
CA LEU A 117 5.53 -6.66 -2.60
C LEU A 117 5.86 -8.05 -2.03
N LEU A 118 5.47 -8.34 -0.79
CA LEU A 118 5.62 -9.67 -0.19
C LEU A 118 4.79 -10.71 -0.93
N LEU A 119 3.48 -10.45 -1.12
CA LEU A 119 2.54 -11.37 -1.73
C LEU A 119 2.79 -11.57 -3.24
N ALA A 120 3.31 -10.56 -3.93
CA ALA A 120 3.80 -10.69 -5.30
C ALA A 120 5.19 -11.35 -5.39
N GLU A 121 5.77 -11.74 -4.26
CA GLU A 121 7.10 -12.35 -4.15
C GLU A 121 8.23 -11.54 -4.81
N TYR A 122 8.12 -10.21 -4.78
CA TYR A 122 9.07 -9.29 -5.40
C TYR A 122 10.51 -9.56 -4.95
N TYR A 123 10.72 -9.84 -3.65
CA TYR A 123 12.05 -10.03 -3.07
C TYR A 123 12.75 -11.32 -3.53
N THR A 124 12.02 -12.24 -4.17
CA THR A 124 12.59 -13.46 -4.75
C THR A 124 12.63 -13.38 -6.27
N SER A 125 11.53 -12.94 -6.90
CA SER A 125 11.36 -12.94 -8.35
C SER A 125 11.93 -11.69 -9.04
N GLY A 126 12.01 -10.57 -8.32
CA GLY A 126 12.31 -9.24 -8.88
C GLY A 126 11.16 -8.64 -9.70
N LEU A 127 10.01 -9.30 -9.78
CA LEU A 127 8.86 -8.85 -10.55
C LEU A 127 8.18 -7.67 -9.83
N ASP A 128 8.29 -6.47 -10.40
CA ASP A 128 7.58 -5.29 -9.90
C ASP A 128 6.08 -5.41 -10.23
N PRO A 129 5.21 -5.59 -9.23
CA PRO A 129 3.78 -5.78 -9.47
C PRO A 129 3.09 -4.49 -9.95
N PHE A 130 3.72 -3.33 -9.79
CA PHE A 130 3.21 -2.04 -10.27
C PHE A 130 3.79 -1.64 -11.62
N HIS A 131 4.68 -2.44 -12.22
CA HIS A 131 5.23 -2.13 -13.55
C HIS A 131 4.15 -2.03 -14.65
N PRO A 132 3.13 -2.92 -14.72
CA PRO A 132 2.09 -2.81 -15.74
C PRO A 132 1.30 -1.50 -15.68
N SER A 133 0.92 -1.04 -14.48
CA SER A 133 0.15 0.19 -14.33
C SER A 133 0.98 1.41 -14.73
N LYS A 134 2.27 1.45 -14.38
CA LYS A 134 3.21 2.49 -14.83
C LYS A 134 3.33 2.54 -16.36
N LEU A 135 3.37 1.38 -17.02
CA LEU A 135 3.40 1.32 -18.48
C LEU A 135 2.09 1.77 -19.12
N ALA A 136 0.95 1.39 -18.53
CA ALA A 136 -0.36 1.84 -18.99
C ALA A 136 -0.49 3.37 -18.88
N GLU A 137 -0.11 3.95 -17.74
CA GLU A 137 -0.13 5.40 -17.51
C GLU A 137 0.79 6.15 -18.49
N LEU A 138 1.94 5.58 -18.85
CA LEU A 138 2.83 6.16 -19.85
C LEU A 138 2.28 6.08 -21.28
N ALA A 139 1.53 5.03 -21.60
CA ALA A 139 0.95 4.81 -22.92
C ALA A 139 -0.32 5.63 -23.15
N GLU A 140 -1.03 6.00 -22.09
CA GLU A 140 -2.17 6.89 -22.18
C GLU A 140 -1.74 8.28 -22.63
N ALA A 141 -2.48 8.86 -23.58
CA ALA A 141 -2.40 10.29 -23.85
C ALA A 141 -2.90 10.99 -22.60
N THR A 142 -1.97 11.36 -21.72
CA THR A 142 -2.31 12.09 -20.49
C THR A 142 -3.16 13.31 -20.86
N ALA A 143 -4.02 13.76 -19.94
CA ALA A 143 -4.69 15.05 -20.09
C ALA A 143 -3.69 16.17 -20.43
N TRP A 144 -2.42 16.00 -20.04
CA TRP A 144 -1.32 16.87 -20.43
C TRP A 144 -0.98 16.85 -21.91
N THR A 145 -0.92 15.66 -22.52
CA THR A 145 -0.69 15.47 -23.96
C THR A 145 -1.84 16.06 -24.79
N LEU A 146 -3.07 15.94 -24.30
CA LEU A 146 -4.25 16.58 -24.91
C LEU A 146 -4.22 18.11 -24.78
N LEU A 147 -3.78 18.65 -23.65
CA LEU A 147 -3.61 20.09 -23.46
C LEU A 147 -2.46 20.69 -24.30
N GLN A 148 -1.40 19.93 -24.57
CA GLN A 148 -0.30 20.35 -25.46
C GLN A 148 -0.69 20.37 -26.94
N THR A 149 -1.72 19.63 -27.32
CA THR A 149 -2.21 19.53 -28.71
C THR A 149 -3.44 20.39 -28.97
N ALA A 150 -4.03 20.98 -27.93
CA ALA A 150 -5.04 22.03 -28.03
C ALA A 150 -4.37 23.38 -28.34
N VAL A 151 -4.04 23.58 -29.62
CA VAL A 151 -3.67 24.89 -30.20
C VAL A 151 -4.82 25.41 -31.04
#